data_AF-J6DGY2-F1
#
_entry.id   AF-J6DGY2-F1
#
_cell.length_a   1.000
_cell.length_b   1.000
_cell.length_c   1.000
_cell.angle_alpha   90.00
_cell.angle_beta   90.00
_cell.angle_gamma   90.00
#
_symmetry.space_group_name_H-M   'P 1'
#
loop_
_entity.id
_entity.type
_entity.pdbx_description
1 polymer ?
#
loop_
_entity_poly.entity_id
_entity_poly.type
_entity_poly.pdbx_seq_one_letter_code
_entity_poly.pdbx_strand_id
1 'polypeptide(L)'
;TWIMTDNARAASARDDFFRASAMQLLTALIADVCLSGNTDVKDQTLRRVRANLSEPEPKLRERLTRIYEGSESDFVKENVAVFVNMTPETFSGVYANAVKETHWLSYPNYAALVSGNSFSTDELANGETDIFIALDLKVLEAHPGLARVVIGSFLNALYNRNGDVSGRTLFLLDEVARLGYLRILETARDAGRKYGISLTLIFQSIGQMREAYGGRDASSKWFESASWISFAAINDPETADYLSRRCGETTIEVDQTSRTSQSSGSSRSRSKQLSRRPLILPYEVMRMRGDEQIVFTAGNPPLRCGRAIWFRRDDMKACVKPNAFFRDTERKR
;
A
#
# COMPACT_ATOMS: atom_id res chain seq x y z
N THR A 1 -4.65 -8.54 -12.58
CA THR A 1 -5.33 -9.11 -11.39
C THR A 1 -4.46 -8.82 -10.15
N TRP A 2 -5.04 -8.59 -8.96
CA TRP A 2 -4.23 -8.26 -7.77
C TRP A 2 -3.48 -9.45 -7.14
N ILE A 3 -3.73 -10.65 -7.65
CA ILE A 3 -3.10 -11.91 -7.24
C ILE A 3 -1.59 -11.89 -7.50
N MET A 4 -1.16 -11.28 -8.60
CA MET A 4 0.25 -11.18 -8.97
C MET A 4 0.83 -9.82 -8.57
N THR A 5 2.11 -9.82 -8.21
CA THR A 5 2.77 -8.61 -7.70
C THR A 5 3.24 -7.71 -8.85
N ASP A 6 2.61 -6.53 -8.99
CA ASP A 6 3.11 -5.28 -9.60
C ASP A 6 4.64 -5.10 -9.53
N ASN A 7 5.37 -5.14 -10.64
CA ASN A 7 6.74 -4.60 -10.67
C ASN A 7 6.71 -3.12 -11.05
N ALA A 8 7.21 -2.25 -10.17
CA ALA A 8 7.48 -0.84 -10.49
C ALA A 8 8.81 -0.62 -11.23
N ARG A 9 9.69 -1.64 -11.27
CA ARG A 9 11.01 -1.57 -11.94
C ARG A 9 10.99 -2.36 -13.25
N ALA A 10 11.84 -1.93 -14.19
CA ALA A 10 12.15 -2.66 -15.41
C ALA A 10 12.77 -4.03 -15.05
N ALA A 11 11.95 -5.08 -15.06
CA ALA A 11 12.48 -6.44 -15.05
C ALA A 11 13.13 -6.72 -16.42
N SER A 12 13.81 -7.85 -16.57
CA SER A 12 14.26 -8.25 -17.90
C SER A 12 13.01 -8.45 -18.78
N ALA A 13 13.10 -8.11 -20.08
CA ALA A 13 11.98 -8.28 -21.00
C ALA A 13 11.45 -9.72 -21.02
N ARG A 14 12.32 -10.69 -20.73
CA ARG A 14 11.97 -12.09 -20.57
C ARG A 14 11.12 -12.34 -19.31
N ASP A 15 11.52 -11.82 -18.16
CA ASP A 15 10.76 -11.99 -16.91
C ASP A 15 9.40 -11.29 -16.99
N ASP A 16 9.35 -10.11 -17.59
CA ASP A 16 8.10 -9.38 -17.83
C ASP A 16 7.16 -10.16 -18.77
N PHE A 17 7.70 -10.81 -19.81
CA PHE A 17 6.92 -11.69 -20.67
C PHE A 17 6.29 -12.85 -19.89
N PHE A 18 7.08 -13.63 -19.13
CA PHE A 18 6.53 -14.77 -18.38
C PHE A 18 5.54 -14.34 -17.30
N ARG A 19 5.76 -13.19 -16.66
CA ARG A 19 4.84 -12.62 -15.68
C ARG A 19 3.53 -12.18 -16.33
N ALA A 20 3.58 -11.48 -17.45
CA ALA A 20 2.40 -11.05 -18.19
C ALA A 20 1.58 -12.26 -18.70
N SER A 21 2.26 -13.26 -19.26
CA SER A 21 1.61 -14.51 -19.70
C SER A 21 1.02 -15.31 -18.53
N ALA A 22 1.67 -15.33 -17.36
CA ALA A 22 1.10 -15.96 -16.16
C ALA A 22 -0.16 -15.23 -15.68
N MET A 23 -0.20 -13.90 -15.78
CA MET A 23 -1.40 -13.12 -15.49
C MET A 23 -2.52 -13.42 -16.49
N GLN A 24 -2.19 -13.58 -17.77
CA GLN A 24 -3.16 -14.01 -18.79
C GLN A 24 -3.69 -15.41 -18.50
N LEU A 25 -2.84 -16.36 -18.08
CA LEU A 25 -3.26 -17.72 -17.73
C LEU A 25 -4.22 -17.70 -16.54
N LEU A 26 -3.91 -16.92 -15.50
CA LEU A 26 -4.82 -16.73 -14.37
C LEU A 26 -6.15 -16.08 -14.81
N THR A 27 -6.09 -15.11 -15.70
CA THR A 27 -7.30 -14.45 -16.24
C THR A 27 -8.17 -15.44 -17.00
N ALA A 28 -7.57 -16.29 -17.83
CA ALA A 28 -8.27 -17.34 -18.58
C ALA A 28 -8.94 -18.35 -17.62
N LEU A 29 -8.25 -18.79 -16.58
CA LEU A 29 -8.82 -19.72 -15.58
C LEU A 29 -9.91 -19.07 -14.72
N ILE A 30 -9.78 -17.80 -14.36
CA ILE A 30 -10.83 -17.05 -13.66
C ILE A 30 -12.05 -16.89 -14.58
N ALA A 31 -11.83 -16.53 -15.84
CA ALA A 31 -12.90 -16.36 -16.82
C ALA A 31 -13.65 -17.68 -17.06
N ASP A 32 -12.94 -18.81 -17.17
CA ASP A 32 -13.57 -20.13 -17.24
C ASP A 32 -14.45 -20.40 -16.00
N VAL A 33 -13.88 -20.25 -14.80
CA VAL A 33 -14.62 -20.49 -13.55
C VAL A 33 -15.87 -19.60 -13.43
N CYS A 34 -15.81 -18.34 -13.86
CA CYS A 34 -16.93 -17.41 -13.72
C CYS A 34 -17.93 -17.43 -14.89
N LEU A 35 -17.48 -17.69 -16.12
CA LEU A 35 -18.24 -17.40 -17.35
C LEU A 35 -18.49 -18.60 -18.25
N SER A 36 -17.83 -19.75 -18.04
CA SER A 36 -18.02 -20.91 -18.94
C SER A 36 -19.32 -21.67 -18.70
N GLY A 37 -20.06 -21.36 -17.62
CA GLY A 37 -21.28 -22.06 -17.22
C GLY A 37 -21.03 -23.45 -16.61
N ASN A 38 -19.79 -23.94 -16.59
CA ASN A 38 -19.42 -25.27 -16.11
C ASN A 38 -19.16 -25.37 -14.60
N THR A 39 -19.15 -24.23 -13.91
CA THR A 39 -18.87 -24.16 -12.46
C THR A 39 -20.07 -23.58 -11.73
N ASP A 40 -20.58 -24.32 -10.74
CA ASP A 40 -21.64 -23.85 -9.83
C ASP A 40 -21.26 -22.51 -9.20
N VAL A 41 -22.23 -21.60 -9.03
CA VAL A 41 -22.00 -20.25 -8.45
C VAL A 41 -21.27 -20.29 -7.10
N LYS A 42 -21.61 -21.26 -6.24
CA LYS A 42 -20.96 -21.46 -4.92
C LYS A 42 -19.47 -21.83 -5.02
N ASP A 43 -19.04 -22.37 -6.16
CA ASP A 43 -17.68 -22.80 -6.43
C ASP A 43 -16.88 -21.77 -7.25
N GLN A 44 -17.49 -20.64 -7.63
CA GLN A 44 -16.84 -19.54 -8.37
C GLN A 44 -15.88 -18.75 -7.47
N THR A 45 -14.81 -19.41 -7.05
CA THR A 45 -13.90 -18.94 -6.01
C THR A 45 -12.45 -19.00 -6.46
N LEU A 46 -11.59 -18.17 -5.85
CA LEU A 46 -10.15 -18.25 -6.07
C LEU A 46 -9.57 -19.61 -5.66
N ARG A 47 -10.20 -20.29 -4.70
CA ARG A 47 -9.85 -21.66 -4.33
C ARG A 47 -10.09 -22.64 -5.49
N ARG A 48 -11.20 -22.53 -6.21
CA ARG A 48 -11.48 -23.35 -7.41
C ARG A 48 -10.49 -23.04 -8.53
N VAL A 49 -10.18 -21.76 -8.77
CA VAL A 49 -9.16 -21.34 -9.74
C VAL A 49 -7.80 -21.97 -9.40
N ARG A 50 -7.39 -21.94 -8.12
CA ARG A 50 -6.16 -22.58 -7.67
C ARG A 50 -6.18 -24.10 -7.85
N ALA A 51 -7.30 -24.76 -7.57
CA ALA A 51 -7.45 -26.20 -7.79
C ALA A 51 -7.24 -26.56 -9.26
N ASN A 52 -7.84 -25.79 -10.19
CA ASN A 52 -7.67 -25.98 -11.63
C ASN A 52 -6.21 -25.75 -12.06
N LEU A 53 -5.56 -24.71 -11.54
CA LEU A 53 -4.15 -24.41 -11.82
C LEU A 53 -3.18 -25.43 -11.19
N SER A 54 -3.58 -26.18 -10.17
CA SER A 54 -2.71 -27.14 -9.48
C SER A 54 -2.60 -28.48 -10.21
N GLU A 55 -3.30 -28.66 -11.32
CA GLU A 55 -3.16 -29.88 -12.11
C GLU A 55 -1.79 -30.00 -12.76
N PRO A 56 -1.27 -31.23 -12.94
CA PRO A 56 -0.05 -31.46 -13.70
C PRO A 56 -0.12 -30.78 -15.07
N GLU A 57 1.00 -30.20 -15.51
CA GLU A 57 1.08 -29.37 -16.71
C GLU A 57 0.42 -29.99 -17.96
N PRO A 58 0.62 -31.28 -18.28
CA PRO A 58 -0.06 -31.89 -19.43
C PRO A 58 -1.59 -31.88 -19.30
N LYS A 59 -2.12 -32.17 -18.11
CA LYS A 59 -3.57 -32.14 -17.84
C LYS A 59 -4.14 -30.74 -17.87
N LEU A 60 -3.37 -29.75 -17.40
CA LEU A 60 -3.79 -28.35 -17.51
C LEU A 60 -3.89 -27.92 -18.97
N ARG A 61 -2.94 -28.31 -19.82
CA ARG A 61 -3.02 -28.05 -21.27
C ARG A 61 -4.25 -28.70 -21.90
N GLU A 62 -4.51 -29.97 -21.58
CA GLU A 62 -5.73 -30.66 -22.02
C GLU A 62 -7.00 -29.98 -21.52
N ARG A 63 -7.02 -29.47 -20.27
CA ARG A 63 -8.13 -28.65 -19.78
C ARG A 63 -8.30 -27.40 -20.63
N LEU A 64 -7.22 -26.65 -20.90
CA LEU A 64 -7.31 -25.42 -21.70
C LEU A 64 -7.85 -25.72 -23.11
N THR A 65 -7.40 -26.79 -23.76
CA THR A 65 -7.97 -27.23 -25.04
C THR A 65 -9.47 -27.52 -24.94
N ARG A 66 -9.90 -28.27 -23.90
CA ARG A 66 -11.33 -28.54 -23.66
C ARG A 66 -12.15 -27.28 -23.39
N ILE A 67 -11.60 -26.31 -22.66
CA ILE A 67 -12.27 -25.02 -22.42
C ILE A 67 -12.43 -24.27 -23.75
N TYR A 68 -11.40 -24.24 -24.59
CA TYR A 68 -11.45 -23.59 -25.89
C TYR A 68 -12.51 -24.22 -26.81
N GLU A 69 -12.59 -25.55 -26.85
CA GLU A 69 -13.55 -26.27 -27.69
C GLU A 69 -14.99 -26.23 -27.13
N GLY A 70 -15.15 -26.26 -25.81
CA GLY A 70 -16.45 -26.44 -25.14
C GLY A 70 -17.09 -25.19 -24.53
N SER A 71 -16.37 -24.07 -24.41
CA SER A 71 -16.94 -22.83 -23.84
C SER A 71 -17.98 -22.21 -24.77
N GLU A 72 -19.07 -21.68 -24.23
CA GLU A 72 -20.03 -20.85 -24.99
C GLU A 72 -19.61 -19.37 -25.02
N SER A 73 -18.67 -18.96 -24.16
CA SER A 73 -18.17 -17.59 -24.08
C SER A 73 -16.99 -17.36 -25.03
N ASP A 74 -17.16 -16.46 -26.00
CA ASP A 74 -16.09 -16.04 -26.93
C ASP A 74 -14.92 -15.41 -26.16
N PHE A 75 -15.21 -14.61 -25.13
CA PHE A 75 -14.18 -14.04 -24.27
C PHE A 75 -13.28 -15.11 -23.63
N VAL A 76 -13.87 -16.20 -23.14
CA VAL A 76 -13.10 -17.31 -22.56
C VAL A 76 -12.26 -17.98 -23.65
N LYS A 77 -12.83 -18.24 -24.83
CA LYS A 77 -12.10 -18.85 -25.96
C LYS A 77 -10.89 -18.02 -26.38
N GLU A 78 -11.07 -16.72 -26.57
CA GLU A 78 -10.00 -15.80 -26.96
C GLU A 78 -8.85 -15.78 -25.95
N ASN A 79 -9.17 -15.73 -24.64
CA ASN A 79 -8.16 -15.73 -23.58
C ASN A 79 -7.42 -17.07 -23.46
N VAL A 80 -8.05 -18.19 -23.80
CA VAL A 80 -7.45 -19.53 -23.72
C VAL A 80 -6.65 -19.90 -24.96
N ALA A 81 -7.06 -19.42 -26.15
CA ALA A 81 -6.47 -19.77 -27.45
C ALA A 81 -4.95 -19.56 -27.51
N VAL A 82 -4.44 -18.51 -26.86
CA VAL A 82 -3.00 -18.18 -26.80
C VAL A 82 -2.20 -19.33 -26.16
N PHE A 83 -2.77 -20.04 -25.19
CA PHE A 83 -2.10 -21.13 -24.48
C PHE A 83 -2.21 -22.48 -25.21
N VAL A 84 -3.31 -22.70 -25.95
CA VAL A 84 -3.49 -23.91 -26.77
C VAL A 84 -2.41 -23.98 -27.86
N ASN A 85 -2.10 -22.84 -28.47
CA ASN A 85 -1.08 -22.73 -29.53
C ASN A 85 0.36 -22.55 -29.00
N MET A 86 0.56 -22.45 -27.68
CA MET A 86 1.86 -22.19 -27.08
C MET A 86 2.73 -23.45 -27.04
N THR A 87 4.03 -23.30 -27.34
CA THR A 87 4.99 -24.42 -27.24
C THR A 87 5.09 -24.95 -25.80
N PRO A 88 5.34 -26.26 -25.60
CA PRO A 88 5.50 -26.84 -24.27
C PRO A 88 6.49 -26.08 -23.38
N GLU A 89 7.68 -25.78 -23.89
CA GLU A 89 8.76 -25.15 -23.13
C GLU A 89 8.39 -23.75 -22.64
N THR A 90 7.70 -22.98 -23.48
CA THR A 90 7.23 -21.64 -23.12
C THR A 90 6.11 -21.75 -22.07
N PHE A 91 5.18 -22.69 -22.27
CA PHE A 91 4.07 -22.91 -21.34
C PHE A 91 4.57 -23.34 -19.96
N SER A 92 5.58 -24.21 -19.86
CA SER A 92 6.14 -24.63 -18.56
C SER A 92 6.65 -23.44 -17.75
N GLY A 93 7.30 -22.47 -18.40
CA GLY A 93 7.75 -21.23 -17.75
C GLY A 93 6.58 -20.35 -17.27
N VAL A 94 5.51 -20.25 -18.05
CA VAL A 94 4.30 -19.51 -17.67
C VAL A 94 3.58 -20.18 -16.50
N TYR A 95 3.39 -21.50 -16.59
CA TYR A 95 2.77 -22.34 -15.57
C TYR A 95 3.51 -22.22 -14.22
N ALA A 96 4.84 -22.36 -14.23
CA ALA A 96 5.66 -22.24 -13.02
C ALA A 96 5.50 -20.88 -12.33
N ASN A 97 5.45 -19.78 -13.11
CA ASN A 97 5.23 -18.44 -12.56
C ASN A 97 3.82 -18.27 -11.98
N ALA A 98 2.78 -18.75 -12.68
CA ALA A 98 1.40 -18.69 -12.19
C ALA A 98 1.22 -19.49 -10.89
N VAL A 99 1.80 -20.70 -10.81
CA VAL A 99 1.76 -21.55 -9.61
C VAL A 99 2.49 -20.88 -8.44
N LYS A 100 3.66 -20.27 -8.69
CA LYS A 100 4.43 -19.57 -7.66
C LYS A 100 3.62 -18.42 -7.03
N GLU A 101 3.05 -17.54 -7.85
CA GLU A 101 2.32 -16.36 -7.37
C GLU A 101 0.99 -16.73 -6.67
N THR A 102 0.39 -17.88 -7.02
CA THR A 102 -0.84 -18.37 -6.40
C THR A 102 -0.62 -19.40 -5.29
N HIS A 103 0.63 -19.73 -4.96
CA HIS A 103 0.94 -20.80 -4.01
C HIS A 103 0.25 -20.60 -2.65
N TRP A 104 0.11 -19.35 -2.20
CA TRP A 104 -0.55 -19.01 -0.94
C TRP A 104 -2.03 -19.46 -0.87
N LEU A 105 -2.72 -19.58 -2.01
CA LEU A 105 -4.08 -20.14 -2.09
C LEU A 105 -4.12 -21.65 -1.81
N SER A 106 -2.96 -22.32 -1.72
CA SER A 106 -2.87 -23.73 -1.34
C SER A 106 -3.04 -23.92 0.17
N TYR A 107 -2.84 -22.87 0.97
CA TYR A 107 -3.12 -22.90 2.41
C TYR A 107 -4.62 -22.74 2.64
N PRO A 108 -5.31 -23.72 3.23
CA PRO A 108 -6.78 -23.67 3.40
C PRO A 108 -7.26 -22.42 4.13
N ASN A 109 -6.52 -21.98 5.16
CA ASN A 109 -6.88 -20.80 5.95
C ASN A 109 -6.80 -19.51 5.13
N TYR A 110 -5.80 -19.35 4.25
CA TYR A 110 -5.68 -18.15 3.41
C TYR A 110 -6.66 -18.17 2.25
N ALA A 111 -6.89 -19.33 1.64
CA ALA A 111 -7.91 -19.48 0.61
C ALA A 111 -9.31 -19.16 1.16
N ALA A 112 -9.63 -19.62 2.37
CA ALA A 112 -10.91 -19.33 3.01
C ALA A 112 -11.18 -17.83 3.21
N LEU A 113 -10.14 -17.03 3.50
CA LEU A 113 -10.27 -15.57 3.65
C LEU A 113 -10.76 -14.87 2.38
N VAL A 114 -10.42 -15.40 1.21
CA VAL A 114 -10.74 -14.78 -0.10
C VAL A 114 -11.73 -15.61 -0.93
N SER A 115 -12.32 -16.64 -0.34
CA SER A 115 -13.27 -17.56 -0.99
C SER A 115 -14.44 -17.95 -0.08
N GLY A 116 -14.55 -17.31 1.08
CA GLY A 116 -15.70 -17.44 1.98
C GLY A 116 -16.86 -16.52 1.59
N ASN A 117 -17.92 -16.55 2.41
CA ASN A 117 -19.17 -15.82 2.19
C ASN A 117 -19.65 -15.09 3.45
N SER A 118 -18.73 -14.70 4.34
CA SER A 118 -19.07 -14.07 5.62
C SER A 118 -19.70 -12.69 5.48
N PHE A 119 -19.34 -11.94 4.44
CA PHE A 119 -19.94 -10.65 4.09
C PHE A 119 -19.67 -10.35 2.60
N SER A 120 -20.47 -9.48 2.00
CA SER A 120 -20.23 -8.95 0.66
C SER A 120 -19.34 -7.71 0.70
N THR A 121 -18.41 -7.58 -0.24
CA THR A 121 -17.58 -6.36 -0.37
C THR A 121 -18.41 -5.10 -0.60
N ASP A 122 -19.63 -5.25 -1.09
CA ASP A 122 -20.61 -4.18 -1.26
C ASP A 122 -21.06 -3.53 0.06
N GLU A 123 -21.04 -4.28 1.17
CA GLU A 123 -21.46 -3.78 2.48
C GLU A 123 -20.55 -2.65 3.00
N LEU A 124 -19.30 -2.57 2.50
CA LEU A 124 -18.37 -1.47 2.79
C LEU A 124 -18.90 -0.10 2.34
N ALA A 125 -19.72 -0.07 1.29
CA ALA A 125 -20.31 1.17 0.79
C ALA A 125 -21.41 1.72 1.71
N ASN A 126 -21.99 0.88 2.57
CA ASN A 126 -23.09 1.26 3.45
C ASN A 126 -22.62 2.01 4.71
N GLY A 127 -21.31 1.95 5.03
CA GLY A 127 -20.73 2.66 6.18
C GLY A 127 -20.99 2.00 7.54
N GLU A 128 -21.54 0.80 7.57
CA GLU A 128 -21.87 0.06 8.81
C GLU A 128 -20.83 -1.02 9.17
N THR A 129 -19.81 -1.20 8.34
CA THR A 129 -18.83 -2.29 8.46
C THR A 129 -17.40 -1.76 8.56
N ASP A 130 -16.72 -2.10 9.65
CA ASP A 130 -15.28 -1.90 9.83
C ASP A 130 -14.53 -3.22 9.65
N ILE A 131 -13.48 -3.21 8.82
CA ILE A 131 -12.66 -4.40 8.55
C ILE A 131 -11.26 -4.20 9.11
N PHE A 132 -10.86 -5.10 10.01
CA PHE A 132 -9.52 -5.14 10.57
C PHE A 132 -8.74 -6.33 9.97
N ILE A 133 -7.68 -6.02 9.22
CA ILE A 133 -6.79 -7.03 8.62
C ILE A 133 -5.54 -7.13 9.50
N ALA A 134 -5.51 -8.13 10.39
CA ALA A 134 -4.35 -8.42 11.22
C ALA A 134 -3.53 -9.55 10.59
N LEU A 135 -2.51 -9.18 9.80
CA LEU A 135 -1.58 -10.12 9.19
C LEU A 135 -0.22 -10.02 9.89
N ASP A 136 0.37 -11.16 10.22
CA ASP A 136 1.75 -11.22 10.70
C ASP A 136 2.70 -10.73 9.60
N LEU A 137 3.73 -9.97 9.96
CA LEU A 137 4.71 -9.42 9.03
C LEU A 137 5.36 -10.51 8.17
N LYS A 138 5.66 -11.68 8.74
CA LYS A 138 6.25 -12.82 8.01
C LYS A 138 5.30 -13.35 6.95
N VAL A 139 4.00 -13.35 7.23
CA VAL A 139 2.97 -13.78 6.27
C VAL A 139 2.88 -12.76 5.13
N LEU A 140 2.92 -11.47 5.45
CA LEU A 140 2.87 -10.41 4.45
C LEU A 140 4.12 -10.42 3.54
N GLU A 141 5.30 -10.69 4.10
CA GLU A 141 6.55 -10.82 3.33
C GLU A 141 6.56 -12.07 2.44
N ALA A 142 6.09 -13.21 2.95
CA ALA A 142 6.07 -14.46 2.18
C ALA A 142 4.96 -14.48 1.12
N HIS A 143 3.82 -13.86 1.41
CA HIS A 143 2.60 -13.96 0.63
C HIS A 143 1.89 -12.59 0.47
N PRO A 144 2.54 -11.59 -0.15
CA PRO A 144 1.94 -10.26 -0.34
C PRO A 144 0.65 -10.31 -1.19
N GLY A 145 0.51 -11.32 -2.05
CA GLY A 145 -0.69 -11.56 -2.86
C GLY A 145 -1.99 -11.64 -2.05
N LEU A 146 -1.96 -12.16 -0.82
CA LEU A 146 -3.13 -12.21 0.06
C LEU A 146 -3.65 -10.80 0.37
N ALA A 147 -2.80 -9.93 0.90
CA ALA A 147 -3.18 -8.57 1.26
C ALA A 147 -3.55 -7.75 0.01
N ARG A 148 -2.83 -7.95 -1.10
CA ARG A 148 -3.11 -7.28 -2.38
C ARG A 148 -4.49 -7.62 -2.92
N VAL A 149 -4.89 -8.90 -2.87
CA VAL A 149 -6.23 -9.34 -3.30
C VAL A 149 -7.29 -8.73 -2.41
N VAL A 150 -7.12 -8.77 -1.08
CA VAL A 150 -8.12 -8.22 -0.15
C VAL A 150 -8.28 -6.70 -0.34
N ILE A 151 -7.18 -5.95 -0.29
CA ILE A 151 -7.20 -4.48 -0.44
C ILE A 151 -7.71 -4.08 -1.84
N GLY A 152 -7.25 -4.76 -2.88
CA GLY A 152 -7.66 -4.50 -4.26
C GLY A 152 -9.15 -4.74 -4.47
N SER A 153 -9.69 -5.85 -3.95
CA SER A 153 -11.11 -6.18 -4.04
C SER A 153 -11.98 -5.14 -3.33
N PHE A 154 -11.59 -4.68 -2.13
CA PHE A 154 -12.34 -3.66 -1.40
C PHE A 154 -12.34 -2.30 -2.09
N LEU A 155 -11.17 -1.85 -2.57
CA LEU A 155 -11.09 -0.61 -3.35
C LEU A 155 -11.95 -0.71 -4.61
N ASN A 156 -11.88 -1.84 -5.32
CA ASN A 156 -12.64 -2.04 -6.54
C ASN A 156 -14.15 -2.09 -6.31
N ALA A 157 -14.61 -2.68 -5.19
CA ALA A 157 -16.02 -2.67 -4.82
C ALA A 157 -16.54 -1.23 -4.65
N LEU A 158 -15.78 -0.36 -3.97
CA LEU A 158 -16.15 1.06 -3.82
C LEU A 158 -16.10 1.82 -5.15
N TYR A 159 -15.16 1.49 -6.04
CA TYR A 159 -15.14 2.06 -7.39
C TYR A 159 -16.38 1.70 -8.20
N ASN A 160 -16.81 0.45 -8.13
CA ASN A 160 -17.98 -0.05 -8.86
C ASN A 160 -19.29 0.61 -8.43
N ARG A 161 -19.35 1.15 -7.19
CA ARG A 161 -20.48 1.94 -6.70
C ARG A 161 -20.60 3.32 -7.33
N ASN A 162 -19.58 3.79 -8.05
CA ASN A 162 -19.59 5.05 -8.80
C ASN A 162 -20.03 6.29 -7.98
N GLY A 163 -19.67 6.32 -6.69
CA GLY A 163 -20.01 7.43 -5.78
C GLY A 163 -21.27 7.22 -4.95
N ASP A 164 -22.01 6.13 -5.17
CA ASP A 164 -23.11 5.71 -4.29
C ASP A 164 -22.58 5.03 -3.03
N VAL A 165 -22.07 5.85 -2.10
CA VAL A 165 -21.49 5.41 -0.82
C VAL A 165 -22.03 6.29 0.31
N SER A 166 -22.38 5.66 1.43
CA SER A 166 -22.80 6.35 2.64
C SER A 166 -21.59 6.87 3.40
N GLY A 167 -21.15 8.08 3.06
CA GLY A 167 -20.06 8.79 3.75
C GLY A 167 -18.69 8.57 3.12
N ARG A 168 -17.67 8.31 3.96
CA ARG A 168 -16.28 8.11 3.52
C ARG A 168 -15.71 6.83 4.09
N THR A 169 -15.09 6.02 3.24
CA THR A 169 -14.37 4.81 3.66
C THR A 169 -12.88 5.12 3.81
N LEU A 170 -12.33 4.88 4.99
CA LEU A 170 -10.90 5.06 5.28
C LEU A 170 -10.14 3.76 5.08
N PHE A 171 -9.14 3.77 4.18
CA PHE A 171 -8.12 2.75 4.10
C PHE A 171 -6.90 3.22 4.88
N LEU A 172 -6.78 2.72 6.11
CA LEU A 172 -5.60 2.89 6.94
C LEU A 172 -4.66 1.70 6.71
N LEU A 173 -3.63 1.90 5.90
CA LEU A 173 -2.70 0.86 5.52
C LEU A 173 -1.36 1.10 6.20
N ASP A 174 -1.02 0.23 7.14
CA ASP A 174 0.30 0.21 7.76
C ASP A 174 1.31 -0.51 6.85
N GLU A 175 2.57 -0.06 6.89
CA GLU A 175 3.69 -0.71 6.21
C GLU A 175 3.42 -0.99 4.70
N VAL A 176 2.90 0.00 3.97
CA VAL A 176 2.42 -0.14 2.58
C VAL A 176 3.50 -0.64 1.63
N ALA A 177 4.77 -0.35 1.92
CA ALA A 177 5.91 -0.80 1.12
C ALA A 177 5.96 -2.32 0.93
N ARG A 178 5.42 -3.11 1.87
CA ARG A 178 5.41 -4.59 1.81
C ARG A 178 4.40 -5.14 0.80
N LEU A 179 3.40 -4.36 0.44
CA LEU A 179 2.47 -4.72 -0.63
C LEU A 179 3.13 -4.65 -2.01
N GLY A 180 4.28 -3.97 -2.12
CA GLY A 180 4.89 -3.61 -3.40
C GLY A 180 4.02 -2.65 -4.21
N TYR A 181 4.34 -2.50 -5.48
CA TYR A 181 3.58 -1.60 -6.36
C TYR A 181 2.16 -2.10 -6.56
N LEU A 182 1.18 -1.28 -6.24
CA LEU A 182 -0.24 -1.60 -6.36
C LEU A 182 -0.99 -0.46 -7.07
N ARG A 183 -1.21 -0.61 -8.38
CA ARG A 183 -1.76 0.44 -9.24
C ARG A 183 -3.09 1.03 -8.76
N ILE A 184 -3.96 0.20 -8.15
CA ILE A 184 -5.26 0.67 -7.64
C ILE A 184 -5.12 1.70 -6.50
N LEU A 185 -4.00 1.70 -5.76
CA LEU A 185 -3.72 2.73 -4.77
C LEU A 185 -3.40 4.09 -5.43
N GLU A 186 -2.69 4.09 -6.56
CA GLU A 186 -2.47 5.33 -7.33
C GLU A 186 -3.78 5.85 -7.93
N THR A 187 -4.63 4.96 -8.44
CA THR A 187 -5.97 5.33 -8.89
C THR A 187 -6.79 5.92 -7.74
N ALA A 188 -6.69 5.35 -6.53
CA ALA A 188 -7.38 5.83 -5.33
C ALA A 188 -6.85 7.17 -4.84
N ARG A 189 -5.54 7.42 -4.98
CA ARG A 189 -4.94 8.73 -4.75
C ARG A 189 -5.54 9.78 -5.67
N ASP A 190 -5.61 9.51 -6.97
CA ASP A 190 -5.96 10.51 -7.99
C ASP A 190 -7.47 10.75 -8.09
N ALA A 191 -8.28 9.68 -8.00
CA ALA A 191 -9.72 9.74 -8.26
C ALA A 191 -10.60 9.30 -7.08
N GLY A 192 -10.01 8.75 -6.01
CA GLY A 192 -10.75 8.11 -4.91
C GLY A 192 -11.73 9.04 -4.19
N ARG A 193 -11.47 10.37 -4.18
CA ARG A 193 -12.35 11.36 -3.55
C ARG A 193 -13.79 11.31 -4.10
N LYS A 194 -13.98 11.09 -5.40
CA LYS A 194 -15.32 10.99 -6.02
C LYS A 194 -16.08 9.76 -5.49
N TYR A 195 -15.36 8.70 -5.12
CA TYR A 195 -15.90 7.42 -4.65
C TYR A 195 -15.93 7.32 -3.12
N GLY A 196 -15.79 8.43 -2.40
CA GLY A 196 -15.77 8.46 -0.93
C GLY A 196 -14.53 7.83 -0.28
N ILE A 197 -13.49 7.51 -1.04
CA ILE A 197 -12.28 6.86 -0.52
C ILE A 197 -11.37 7.89 0.14
N SER A 198 -10.85 7.54 1.33
CA SER A 198 -9.76 8.23 2.02
C SER A 198 -8.61 7.27 2.23
N LEU A 199 -7.39 7.69 1.88
CA LEU A 199 -6.19 6.89 2.10
C LEU A 199 -5.36 7.49 3.23
N THR A 200 -4.93 6.65 4.17
CA THR A 200 -3.84 6.97 5.10
C THR A 200 -2.82 5.85 4.98
N LEU A 201 -1.68 6.17 4.38
CA LEU A 201 -0.61 5.23 4.08
C LEU A 201 0.57 5.49 5.00
N ILE A 202 1.06 4.46 5.66
CA ILE A 202 2.21 4.54 6.57
C ILE A 202 3.40 3.84 5.93
N PHE A 203 4.55 4.52 5.98
CA PHE A 203 5.83 4.03 5.47
C PHE A 203 6.90 4.24 6.57
N GLN A 204 7.87 3.32 6.69
CA GLN A 204 8.96 3.51 7.67
C GLN A 204 9.96 4.58 7.22
N SER A 205 10.13 4.73 5.91
CA SER A 205 11.03 5.73 5.34
C SER A 205 10.58 6.19 3.95
N ILE A 206 11.06 7.38 3.56
CA ILE A 206 10.92 7.86 2.18
C ILE A 206 11.60 6.90 1.19
N GLY A 207 12.70 6.26 1.61
CA GLY A 207 13.43 5.27 0.79
C GLY A 207 12.54 4.08 0.39
N GLN A 208 11.85 3.47 1.36
CA GLN A 208 10.91 2.37 1.08
C GLN A 208 9.78 2.80 0.14
N MET A 209 9.25 4.00 0.32
CA MET A 209 8.20 4.55 -0.55
C MET A 209 8.71 4.71 -2.00
N ARG A 210 9.91 5.25 -2.18
CA ARG A 210 10.57 5.37 -3.50
C ARG A 210 10.80 3.99 -4.12
N GLU A 211 11.20 3.01 -3.33
CA GLU A 211 11.40 1.64 -3.82
C GLU A 211 10.09 1.00 -4.28
N ALA A 212 9.02 1.10 -3.49
CA ALA A 212 7.74 0.48 -3.80
C ALA A 212 7.05 1.09 -5.04
N TYR A 213 7.23 2.39 -5.32
CA TYR A 213 6.49 3.09 -6.37
C TYR A 213 7.34 3.59 -7.56
N GLY A 214 8.62 3.20 -7.66
CA GLY A 214 9.39 3.44 -8.90
C GLY A 214 10.21 4.74 -8.92
N GLY A 215 10.79 5.14 -7.78
CA GLY A 215 11.81 6.17 -7.69
C GLY A 215 11.32 7.53 -7.19
N ARG A 216 12.17 8.57 -7.32
CA ARG A 216 11.90 9.91 -6.77
C ARG A 216 10.65 10.55 -7.38
N ASP A 217 10.49 10.47 -8.70
CA ASP A 217 9.38 11.13 -9.41
C ASP A 217 8.01 10.59 -9.00
N ALA A 218 7.90 9.27 -8.80
CA ALA A 218 6.67 8.66 -8.32
C ALA A 218 6.35 9.05 -6.88
N SER A 219 7.36 9.09 -6.00
CA SER A 219 7.16 9.53 -4.61
C SER A 219 6.71 10.99 -4.52
N SER A 220 7.17 11.87 -5.43
CA SER A 220 6.73 13.27 -5.49
C SER A 220 5.24 13.39 -5.78
N LYS A 221 4.70 12.60 -6.72
CA LYS A 221 3.25 12.59 -7.03
C LYS A 221 2.40 12.28 -5.78
N TRP A 222 2.85 11.32 -4.98
CA TRP A 222 2.19 11.00 -3.71
C TRP A 222 2.21 12.16 -2.72
N PHE A 223 3.35 12.87 -2.59
CA PHE A 223 3.44 14.03 -1.71
C PHE A 223 2.60 15.21 -2.21
N GLU A 224 2.44 15.38 -3.53
CA GLU A 224 1.66 16.46 -4.14
C GLU A 224 0.15 16.25 -4.00
N SER A 225 -0.33 15.01 -4.11
CA SER A 225 -1.76 14.70 -3.97
C SER A 225 -2.23 14.53 -2.52
N ALA A 226 -1.31 14.37 -1.57
CA ALA A 226 -1.66 14.16 -0.16
C ALA A 226 -2.23 15.45 0.47
N SER A 227 -3.38 15.35 1.12
CA SER A 227 -3.98 16.48 1.85
C SER A 227 -3.14 16.90 3.07
N TRP A 228 -2.44 15.94 3.67
CA TRP A 228 -1.48 16.16 4.74
C TRP A 228 -0.39 15.10 4.70
N ILE A 229 0.80 15.45 5.21
CA ILE A 229 1.93 14.53 5.35
C ILE A 229 2.50 14.72 6.74
N SER A 230 2.72 13.62 7.46
CA SER A 230 3.34 13.64 8.78
C SER A 230 4.66 12.87 8.77
N PHE A 231 5.67 13.45 9.41
CA PHE A 231 6.98 12.85 9.63
C PHE A 231 7.24 12.73 11.13
N ALA A 232 7.61 11.54 11.60
CA ALA A 232 7.92 11.26 12.99
C ALA A 232 9.12 10.32 13.10
N ALA A 233 9.83 10.37 14.23
CA ALA A 233 10.96 9.49 14.55
C ALA A 233 12.04 9.41 13.43
N ILE A 234 12.49 10.57 12.96
CA ILE A 234 13.43 10.68 11.84
C ILE A 234 14.86 10.44 12.30
N ASN A 235 15.46 9.34 11.83
CA ASN A 235 16.85 8.97 12.12
C ASN A 235 17.79 9.05 10.91
N ASP A 236 17.24 9.28 9.71
CA ASP A 236 18.00 9.33 8.46
C ASP A 236 18.43 10.78 8.12
N PRO A 237 19.74 11.05 7.91
CA PRO A 237 20.23 12.39 7.55
C PRO A 237 19.67 12.95 6.23
N GLU A 238 19.43 12.12 5.20
CA GLU A 238 18.86 12.61 3.93
C GLU A 238 17.42 13.11 4.15
N THR A 239 16.64 12.36 4.92
CA THR A 239 15.27 12.73 5.31
C THR A 239 15.26 13.99 6.18
N ALA A 240 16.22 14.13 7.09
CA ALA A 240 16.34 15.33 7.93
C ALA A 240 16.68 16.59 7.12
N ASP A 241 17.60 16.49 6.15
CA ASP A 241 17.93 17.59 5.22
C ASP A 241 16.72 17.94 4.35
N TYR A 242 16.03 16.93 3.82
CA TYR A 242 14.79 17.12 3.09
C TYR A 242 13.73 17.87 3.91
N LEU A 243 13.52 17.49 5.18
CA LEU A 243 12.55 18.16 6.05
C LEU A 243 12.95 19.58 6.41
N SER A 244 14.23 19.82 6.67
CA SER A 244 14.77 21.16 6.92
C SER A 244 14.49 22.09 5.73
N ARG A 245 14.80 21.64 4.51
CA ARG A 245 14.50 22.36 3.27
C ARG A 245 13.00 22.56 3.06
N ARG A 246 12.18 21.53 3.32
CA ARG A 246 10.72 21.58 3.16
C ARG A 246 10.04 22.53 4.16
N CYS A 247 10.60 22.69 5.36
CA CYS A 247 10.12 23.66 6.35
C CYS A 247 10.43 25.11 5.93
N GLY A 248 11.38 25.31 5.01
CA GLY A 248 11.82 26.62 4.57
C GLY A 248 12.74 27.29 5.59
N GLU A 249 12.90 28.59 5.43
CA GLU A 249 13.80 29.41 6.22
C GLU A 249 13.07 30.55 6.90
N THR A 250 13.71 31.08 7.93
CA THR A 250 13.28 32.23 8.69
C THR A 250 14.41 33.25 8.75
N THR A 251 14.07 34.50 9.03
CA THR A 251 15.04 35.57 9.26
C THR A 251 15.22 35.71 10.76
N ILE A 252 16.47 35.60 11.22
CA ILE A 252 16.85 35.84 12.60
C ILE A 252 17.58 37.18 12.73
N GLU A 253 17.37 37.85 13.85
CA GLU A 253 18.16 39.02 14.23
C GLU A 253 19.35 38.56 15.07
N VAL A 254 20.56 38.88 14.61
CA VAL A 254 21.81 38.56 15.29
C VAL A 254 22.36 39.85 15.90
N ASP A 255 22.35 39.90 17.24
CA ASP A 255 22.98 40.97 17.99
C ASP A 255 24.50 40.73 18.05
N GLN A 256 25.28 41.66 17.49
CA GLN A 256 26.73 41.68 17.66
C GLN A 256 27.10 42.75 18.70
N THR A 257 27.63 42.29 19.83
CA THR A 257 28.26 43.18 20.82
C THR A 257 29.78 43.11 20.68
N SER A 258 30.39 44.21 20.26
CA SER A 258 31.84 44.38 20.35
C SER A 258 32.20 45.22 21.57
N ARG A 259 33.23 44.80 22.31
CA ARG A 259 33.77 45.53 23.46
C ARG A 259 35.25 45.75 23.23
N THR A 260 35.64 47.00 23.14
CA THR A 260 37.05 47.40 23.00
C THR A 260 37.47 48.06 24.31
N SER A 261 38.54 47.54 24.93
CA SER A 261 39.09 48.11 26.16
C SER A 261 40.48 48.67 25.86
N GLN A 262 40.67 49.97 26.11
CA GLN A 262 41.96 50.66 26.03
C GLN A 262 42.28 51.29 27.39
N SER A 263 43.53 51.70 27.59
CA SER A 263 44.02 52.29 28.85
C SER A 263 43.26 53.56 29.29
N SER A 264 42.58 54.24 28.37
CA SER A 264 41.76 55.44 28.61
C SER A 264 40.27 55.18 28.83
N GLY A 265 39.81 53.93 28.78
CA GLY A 265 38.40 53.56 28.98
C GLY A 265 37.93 52.39 28.11
N SER A 266 36.74 51.86 28.40
CA SER A 266 36.12 50.80 27.60
C SER A 266 34.92 51.32 26.81
N SER A 267 34.89 51.07 25.51
CA SER A 267 33.74 51.36 24.64
C SER A 267 33.02 50.05 24.26
N ARG A 268 31.69 50.10 24.21
CA ARG A 268 30.83 48.97 23.82
C ARG A 268 29.94 49.40 22.67
N SER A 269 30.06 48.74 21.53
CA SER A 269 29.16 48.92 20.39
C SER A 269 28.19 47.74 20.29
N ARG A 270 26.95 48.02 19.86
CA ARG A 270 25.91 47.04 19.58
C ARG A 270 25.41 47.27 18.16
N SER A 271 25.50 46.27 17.31
CA SER A 271 24.89 46.26 15.99
C SER A 271 23.90 45.09 15.87
N LYS A 272 22.85 45.31 15.10
CA LYS A 272 21.81 44.33 14.79
C LYS A 272 21.93 43.95 13.33
N GLN A 273 22.10 42.66 13.04
CA GLN A 273 22.21 42.15 11.68
C GLN A 273 21.11 41.12 11.44
N LEU A 274 20.32 41.30 10.38
CA LEU A 274 19.37 40.29 9.93
C LEU A 274 20.12 39.22 9.13
N SER A 275 19.90 37.96 9.47
CA SER A 275 20.50 36.80 8.81
C SER A 275 19.46 35.72 8.52
N ARG A 276 19.65 35.00 7.40
CA ARG A 276 18.79 33.89 6.97
C ARG A 276 19.20 32.60 7.68
N ARG A 277 18.24 31.85 8.24
CA ARG A 277 18.47 30.54 8.88
C ARG A 277 17.35 29.57 8.50
N PRO A 278 17.62 28.27 8.29
CA PRO A 278 16.57 27.26 8.23
C PRO A 278 15.62 27.34 9.42
N LEU A 279 14.32 27.13 9.18
CA LEU A 279 13.30 27.16 10.24
C LEU A 279 13.60 26.09 11.30
N ILE A 280 14.05 24.92 10.84
CA ILE A 280 14.59 23.84 11.66
C ILE A 280 15.84 23.29 10.99
N LEU A 281 16.93 23.10 11.73
CA LEU A 281 18.17 22.52 11.22
C LEU A 281 18.08 21.00 11.15
N PRO A 282 18.78 20.31 10.24
CA PRO A 282 18.70 18.86 10.11
C PRO A 282 19.00 18.10 11.41
N TYR A 283 19.98 18.56 12.21
CA TYR A 283 20.28 17.94 13.50
C TYR A 283 19.17 18.19 14.55
N GLU A 284 18.40 19.27 14.45
CA GLU A 284 17.25 19.54 15.32
C GLU A 284 16.10 18.59 14.98
N VAL A 285 15.91 18.25 13.70
CA VAL A 285 14.96 17.23 13.24
C VAL A 285 15.34 15.86 13.81
N MET A 286 16.61 15.45 13.70
CA MET A 286 17.08 14.15 14.20
C MET A 286 17.05 14.02 15.73
N ARG A 287 17.00 15.15 16.45
CA ARG A 287 16.90 15.21 17.92
C ARG A 287 15.48 15.45 18.42
N MET A 288 14.49 15.46 17.54
CA MET A 288 13.10 15.51 17.94
C MET A 288 12.76 14.37 18.91
N ARG A 289 11.84 14.63 19.83
CA ARG A 289 11.39 13.59 20.75
C ARG A 289 10.63 12.51 19.98
N GLY A 290 10.68 11.27 20.47
CA GLY A 290 9.98 10.14 19.80
C GLY A 290 8.45 10.28 19.74
N ASP A 291 7.87 11.17 20.55
CA ASP A 291 6.45 11.52 20.53
C ASP A 291 6.15 12.81 19.76
N GLU A 292 7.12 13.42 19.08
CA GLU A 292 6.92 14.58 18.21
C GLU A 292 6.76 14.17 16.74
N GLN A 293 6.11 15.04 15.97
CA GLN A 293 5.96 14.95 14.53
C GLN A 293 6.00 16.34 13.89
N ILE A 294 6.38 16.39 12.61
CA ILE A 294 6.21 17.56 11.75
C ILE A 294 5.12 17.24 10.72
N VAL A 295 4.06 18.04 10.71
CA VAL A 295 2.91 17.89 9.83
C VAL A 295 2.91 19.01 8.80
N PHE A 296 2.76 18.65 7.54
CA PHE A 296 2.56 19.56 6.42
C PHE A 296 1.12 19.43 5.92
N THR A 297 0.45 20.55 5.71
CA THR A 297 -0.87 20.63 5.06
C THR A 297 -0.83 21.69 3.97
N ALA A 298 -1.61 21.51 2.90
CA ALA A 298 -1.62 22.47 1.80
C ALA A 298 -2.00 23.88 2.27
N GLY A 299 -1.21 24.88 1.89
CA GLY A 299 -1.47 26.29 2.17
C GLY A 299 -1.14 26.79 3.57
N ASN A 300 -0.64 25.94 4.48
CA ASN A 300 -0.32 26.33 5.85
C ASN A 300 1.17 26.15 6.19
N PRO A 301 1.71 26.91 7.17
CA PRO A 301 3.04 26.67 7.71
C PRO A 301 3.21 25.26 8.29
N PRO A 302 4.44 24.71 8.30
CA PRO A 302 4.71 23.41 8.93
C PRO A 302 4.36 23.44 10.43
N LEU A 303 3.67 22.42 10.89
CA LEU A 303 3.27 22.27 12.29
C LEU A 303 4.17 21.23 12.97
N ARG A 304 5.00 21.67 13.94
CA ARG A 304 5.67 20.77 14.87
C ARG A 304 4.77 20.55 16.09
N CYS A 305 4.33 19.32 16.31
CA CYS A 305 3.41 18.99 17.41
C CYS A 305 3.67 17.61 18.00
N GLY A 306 3.06 17.32 19.15
CA GLY A 306 3.05 15.98 19.72
C GLY A 306 2.10 15.04 18.95
N ARG A 307 2.45 13.76 18.88
CA ARG A 307 1.59 12.70 18.35
C ARG A 307 0.43 12.42 19.31
N ALA A 308 -0.74 12.14 18.74
CA ALA A 308 -1.90 11.70 19.50
C ALA A 308 -1.73 10.23 19.92
N ILE A 309 -1.04 10.00 21.04
CA ILE A 309 -0.84 8.67 21.61
C ILE A 309 -2.07 8.32 22.46
N TRP A 310 -2.94 7.43 21.95
CA TRP A 310 -4.26 7.16 22.52
C TRP A 310 -4.22 6.79 24.01
N PHE A 311 -3.30 5.93 24.43
CA PHE A 311 -3.18 5.49 25.83
C PHE A 311 -2.56 6.54 26.77
N ARG A 312 -2.17 7.71 26.26
CA ARG A 312 -1.76 8.88 27.07
C ARG A 312 -2.84 9.94 27.15
N ARG A 313 -3.99 9.71 26.51
CA ARG A 313 -5.06 10.68 26.27
C ARG A 313 -6.38 10.19 26.81
N ASP A 314 -6.88 10.82 27.86
CA ASP A 314 -8.10 10.34 28.54
C ASP A 314 -9.34 10.50 27.66
N ASP A 315 -9.38 11.53 26.81
CA ASP A 315 -10.41 11.72 25.77
C ASP A 315 -10.46 10.55 24.79
N MET A 316 -9.31 9.99 24.40
CA MET A 316 -9.26 8.84 23.50
C MET A 316 -9.49 7.52 24.20
N LYS A 317 -8.94 7.33 25.42
CA LYS A 317 -9.17 6.12 26.22
C LYS A 317 -10.66 5.89 26.47
N ALA A 318 -11.42 6.96 26.75
CA ALA A 318 -12.86 6.88 26.96
C ALA A 318 -13.64 6.35 25.74
N CYS A 319 -13.08 6.50 24.54
CA CYS A 319 -13.70 6.04 23.29
C CYS A 319 -13.37 4.57 22.93
N VAL A 320 -12.43 3.93 23.64
CA VAL A 320 -11.95 2.58 23.31
C VAL A 320 -12.52 1.56 24.28
N LYS A 321 -13.14 0.50 23.74
CA LYS A 321 -13.58 -0.66 24.53
C LYS A 321 -12.48 -1.72 24.59
N PRO A 322 -12.49 -2.61 25.59
CA PRO A 322 -11.59 -3.77 25.63
C PRO A 322 -11.66 -4.57 24.32
N ASN A 323 -10.49 -5.01 23.83
CA ASN A 323 -10.43 -5.78 22.60
C ASN A 323 -11.13 -7.14 22.79
N ALA A 324 -12.26 -7.34 22.09
CA ALA A 324 -13.04 -8.57 22.17
C ALA A 324 -12.29 -9.82 21.68
N PHE A 325 -11.24 -9.64 20.87
CA PHE A 325 -10.43 -10.71 20.29
C PHE A 325 -9.15 -11.00 21.09
N PHE A 326 -8.76 -10.12 22.02
CA PHE A 326 -7.59 -10.32 22.87
C PHE A 326 -8.06 -10.84 24.23
N ARG A 327 -8.08 -12.17 24.40
CA ARG A 327 -8.32 -12.79 25.71
C ARG A 327 -7.03 -12.67 26.54
N ASP A 328 -7.17 -12.20 27.77
CA ASP A 328 -6.12 -11.84 28.73
C ASP A 328 -5.34 -13.05 29.30
N THR A 329 -5.06 -14.06 28.48
CA THR A 329 -4.52 -15.36 28.90
C THR A 329 -2.99 -15.43 29.02
N GLU A 330 -2.23 -14.37 28.71
CA GLU A 330 -0.76 -14.42 28.74
C GLU A 330 -0.10 -13.26 29.52
N ARG A 331 -0.68 -12.88 30.67
CA ARG A 331 0.01 -12.02 31.66
C ARG A 331 0.60 -12.79 32.86
N LYS A 332 0.72 -14.11 32.74
CA LYS A 332 1.48 -14.96 33.68
C LYS A 332 2.62 -15.66 32.96
N ARG A 333 3.75 -14.98 32.82
CA ARG A 333 5.10 -15.57 32.90
C ARG A 333 6.14 -14.47 33.10
#